data_AF-A0A2H4SDX3-F1
#
_entry.id   AF-A0A2H4SDX3-F1
#
_cell.length_a   1.000
_cell.length_b   1.000
_cell.length_c   1.000
_cell.angle_alpha   90.00
_cell.angle_beta   90.00
_cell.angle_gamma   90.00
#
_symmetry.space_group_name_H-M   'P 1'
#
loop_
_entity.id
_entity.type
_entity.pdbx_description
1 polymer ?
#
loop_
_entity_poly.entity_id
_entity_poly.type
_entity_poly.pdbx_seq_one_letter_code
_entity_poly.pdbx_strand_id
1 'polypeptide(L)'
;MADYSYPRLFASCQQIITQFFQRRPLVASATLGLGLAAIPIISHIVRSYRGFLALGPGGLPYNFLGWSMQAIAQPLARHDTRESRPFADPRIFGHYAPHGRTAYLEDVPARRGERPEVPTYVAPQRQMNHHSDASRIEAMKRDLAGSVAQQAEVLTLAPSQLEGPKHQALWLGEAAEKPAYLAKSTRGEFAHVHPDGSSHLILSLADAETATAKGWAERHMLSGVLLPLNYVFVYAPRDEDELEVWQQFLAASISFNTASSEAACSHAS
;
A
#
# COMPACT_ATOMS: atom_id res chain seq x y z
N MET A 1 -52.31 32.50 -14.38
CA MET A 1 -51.31 32.48 -15.47
C MET A 1 -50.52 31.19 -15.33
N ALA A 2 -50.94 30.13 -16.05
CA ALA A 2 -50.23 28.85 -16.08
C ALA A 2 -49.42 28.79 -17.38
N ASP A 3 -48.13 28.51 -17.24
CA ASP A 3 -47.10 28.67 -18.24
C ASP A 3 -47.21 27.58 -19.34
N TYR A 4 -47.75 27.94 -20.51
CA TYR A 4 -47.98 27.04 -21.68
C TYR A 4 -46.70 26.77 -22.51
N SER A 5 -45.53 27.17 -22.01
CA SER A 5 -44.26 27.14 -22.75
C SER A 5 -43.62 25.74 -22.82
N TYR A 6 -43.89 24.88 -21.83
CA TYR A 6 -43.30 23.53 -21.74
C TYR A 6 -43.70 22.52 -22.84
N PRO A 7 -44.98 22.37 -23.25
CA PRO A 7 -45.37 21.31 -24.19
C PRO A 7 -44.89 21.54 -25.63
N ARG A 8 -44.67 22.79 -26.06
CA ARG A 8 -44.22 23.11 -27.43
C ARG A 8 -42.73 22.83 -27.64
N LEU A 9 -41.90 23.07 -26.63
CA LEU A 9 -40.47 22.76 -26.65
C LEU A 9 -40.24 21.24 -26.74
N PHE A 10 -40.99 20.46 -25.97
CA PHE A 10 -40.89 19.01 -25.98
C PHE A 10 -41.28 18.40 -27.34
N ALA A 11 -42.39 18.84 -27.93
CA ALA A 11 -42.83 18.41 -29.26
C ALA A 11 -41.82 18.78 -30.36
N SER A 12 -41.22 19.98 -30.27
CA SER A 12 -40.19 20.44 -31.21
C SER A 12 -38.91 19.61 -31.11
N CYS A 13 -38.44 19.31 -29.89
CA CYS A 13 -37.31 18.41 -29.67
C CYS A 13 -37.57 17.01 -30.23
N GLN A 14 -38.76 16.45 -29.98
CA GLN A 14 -39.14 15.12 -30.48
C GLN A 14 -39.14 15.07 -32.02
N GLN A 15 -39.66 16.10 -32.70
CA GLN A 15 -39.65 16.17 -34.17
C GLN A 15 -38.22 16.28 -34.73
N ILE A 16 -37.36 17.09 -34.11
CA ILE A 16 -35.96 17.25 -34.54
C ILE A 16 -35.19 15.93 -34.38
N ILE A 17 -35.35 15.25 -33.25
CA ILE A 17 -34.72 13.94 -33.00
C ILE A 17 -35.21 12.93 -34.04
N THR A 18 -36.52 12.84 -34.27
CA THR A 18 -37.10 11.90 -35.24
C THR A 18 -36.57 12.16 -36.65
N GLN A 19 -36.51 13.43 -37.08
CA GLN A 19 -35.97 13.81 -38.39
C GLN A 19 -34.47 13.49 -38.51
N PHE A 20 -33.69 13.65 -37.43
CA PHE A 20 -32.27 13.30 -37.42
C PHE A 20 -32.06 11.80 -37.62
N PHE A 21 -32.79 10.95 -36.89
CA PHE A 21 -32.72 9.49 -37.01
C PHE A 21 -33.17 9.01 -38.41
N GLN A 22 -34.16 9.67 -39.00
CA GLN A 22 -34.64 9.34 -40.37
C GLN A 22 -33.66 9.78 -41.46
N ARG A 23 -33.01 10.95 -41.32
CA ARG A 23 -32.09 11.48 -42.34
C ARG A 23 -30.69 10.86 -42.28
N ARG A 24 -30.26 10.36 -41.11
CA ARG A 24 -28.93 9.76 -40.90
C ARG A 24 -28.99 8.48 -40.05
N PRO A 25 -29.70 7.42 -40.50
CA PRO A 25 -29.95 6.23 -39.69
C PRO A 25 -28.68 5.48 -39.28
N LEU A 26 -27.67 5.45 -40.16
CA LEU A 26 -26.37 4.82 -39.85
C LEU A 26 -25.60 5.57 -38.77
N VAL A 27 -25.58 6.91 -38.82
CA VAL A 27 -24.91 7.74 -37.80
C VAL A 27 -25.64 7.61 -36.46
N ALA A 28 -26.97 7.68 -36.46
CA ALA A 28 -27.76 7.57 -35.25
C ALA A 28 -27.64 6.18 -34.59
N SER A 29 -27.64 5.11 -35.40
CA SER A 29 -27.40 3.74 -34.93
C SER A 29 -25.99 3.54 -34.40
N ALA A 30 -24.97 4.12 -35.07
CA ALA A 30 -23.59 4.07 -34.60
C ALA A 30 -23.40 4.82 -33.28
N THR A 31 -23.98 6.00 -33.11
CA THR A 31 -23.93 6.77 -31.85
C THR A 31 -24.61 6.01 -30.71
N LEU A 32 -25.79 5.42 -30.95
CA LEU A 32 -26.49 4.61 -29.95
C LEU A 32 -25.69 3.35 -29.59
N GLY A 33 -25.15 2.65 -30.60
CA GLY A 33 -24.32 1.47 -30.39
C GLY A 33 -23.05 1.77 -29.60
N LEU A 34 -22.33 2.85 -29.93
CA LEU A 34 -21.16 3.32 -29.17
C LEU A 34 -21.52 3.73 -27.74
N GLY A 35 -22.65 4.42 -27.55
CA GLY A 35 -23.15 4.80 -26.23
C GLY A 35 -23.43 3.58 -25.35
N LEU A 36 -24.13 2.57 -25.89
CA LEU A 36 -24.40 1.32 -25.16
C LEU A 36 -23.12 0.52 -24.88
N ALA A 37 -22.20 0.45 -25.83
CA ALA A 37 -20.90 -0.21 -25.65
C ALA A 37 -20.00 0.49 -24.62
N ALA A 38 -20.18 1.81 -24.40
CA ALA A 38 -19.44 2.56 -23.39
C ALA A 38 -19.93 2.31 -21.96
N ILE A 39 -21.18 1.86 -21.75
CA ILE A 39 -21.76 1.61 -20.42
C ILE A 39 -20.89 0.70 -19.53
N PRO A 40 -20.44 -0.50 -19.96
CA PRO A 40 -19.62 -1.35 -19.11
C PRO A 40 -18.27 -0.71 -18.76
N ILE A 41 -17.68 0.05 -19.69
CA ILE A 41 -16.41 0.75 -19.47
C ILE A 41 -16.60 1.86 -18.43
N ILE A 42 -17.64 2.69 -18.59
CA ILE A 42 -17.97 3.76 -17.64
C ILE A 42 -18.30 3.16 -16.27
N SER A 43 -19.07 2.07 -16.21
CA SER A 43 -19.39 1.37 -14.96
C SER A 43 -18.13 0.85 -14.26
N HIS A 44 -17.20 0.25 -15.01
CA HIS A 44 -15.91 -0.19 -14.48
C HIS A 44 -15.08 0.98 -13.93
N ILE A 45 -14.98 2.09 -14.68
CA ILE A 45 -14.27 3.30 -14.24
C ILE A 45 -14.88 3.86 -12.97
N VAL A 46 -16.21 4.00 -12.91
CA VAL A 46 -16.92 4.51 -11.73
C VAL A 46 -16.71 3.60 -10.53
N ARG A 47 -16.79 2.28 -10.70
CA ARG A 47 -16.54 1.32 -9.61
C ARG A 47 -15.09 1.37 -9.14
N SER A 48 -14.13 1.38 -10.08
CA SER A 48 -12.70 1.48 -9.76
C SER A 48 -12.37 2.78 -9.03
N TYR A 49 -12.94 3.91 -9.47
CA TYR A 49 -12.74 5.20 -8.81
C TYR A 49 -13.36 5.24 -7.41
N ARG A 50 -14.58 4.71 -7.24
CA ARG A 50 -15.21 4.60 -5.92
C ARG A 50 -14.43 3.69 -4.98
N GLY A 51 -13.89 2.58 -5.48
CA GLY A 51 -13.03 1.70 -4.69
C GLY A 51 -11.73 2.40 -4.27
N PHE A 52 -11.12 3.20 -5.14
CA PHE A 52 -9.96 4.02 -4.78
C PHE A 52 -10.29 5.03 -3.67
N LEU A 53 -11.44 5.71 -3.76
CA LEU A 53 -11.89 6.61 -2.70
C LEU A 53 -12.19 5.86 -1.39
N ALA A 54 -12.67 4.62 -1.45
CA ALA A 54 -12.96 3.82 -0.26
C ALA A 54 -11.70 3.48 0.57
N LEU A 55 -10.50 3.53 -0.03
CA LEU A 55 -9.22 3.35 0.66
C LEU A 55 -8.88 4.55 1.59
N GLY A 56 -9.55 5.68 1.38
CA GLY A 56 -9.25 6.93 2.08
C GLY A 56 -7.99 7.63 1.57
N PRO A 57 -7.59 8.74 2.21
CA PRO A 57 -6.39 9.48 1.85
C PRO A 57 -5.11 8.69 2.16
N GLY A 58 -4.03 9.00 1.42
CA GLY A 58 -2.68 8.46 1.62
C GLY A 58 -1.65 9.27 0.82
N GLY A 59 -0.58 8.63 0.35
CA GLY A 59 0.50 9.29 -0.39
C GLY A 59 0.10 9.91 -1.74
N LEU A 60 -1.00 9.44 -2.37
CA LEU A 60 -1.51 9.99 -3.63
C LEU A 60 -2.66 11.00 -3.38
N PRO A 61 -2.87 11.98 -4.30
CA PRO A 61 -4.01 12.89 -4.21
C PRO A 61 -5.34 12.14 -4.11
N TYR A 62 -6.15 12.47 -3.10
CA TYR A 62 -7.45 11.83 -2.85
C TYR A 62 -8.55 12.37 -3.78
N ASN A 63 -8.39 12.14 -5.08
CA ASN A 63 -9.29 12.56 -6.15
C ASN A 63 -9.00 11.78 -7.45
N PHE A 64 -9.64 12.17 -8.55
CA PHE A 64 -9.48 11.53 -9.86
C PHE A 64 -8.03 11.54 -10.38
N LEU A 65 -7.23 12.54 -10.04
CA LEU A 65 -5.82 12.60 -10.42
C LEU A 65 -5.02 11.46 -9.76
N GLY A 66 -5.17 11.25 -8.45
CA GLY A 66 -4.50 10.14 -7.77
C GLY A 66 -4.96 8.77 -8.25
N TRP A 67 -6.26 8.61 -8.53
CA TRP A 67 -6.79 7.38 -9.17
C TRP A 67 -6.15 7.12 -10.54
N SER A 68 -5.92 8.18 -11.33
CA SER A 68 -5.25 8.07 -12.64
C SER A 68 -3.77 7.72 -12.46
N MET A 69 -3.09 8.34 -11.50
CA MET A 69 -1.68 8.07 -11.20
C MET A 69 -1.45 6.61 -10.80
N GLN A 70 -2.28 6.05 -9.90
CA GLN A 70 -2.14 4.63 -9.54
C GLN A 70 -2.47 3.71 -10.72
N ALA A 71 -3.41 4.09 -11.59
CA ALA A 71 -3.74 3.30 -12.77
C ALA A 71 -2.58 3.26 -13.78
N ILE A 72 -1.88 4.40 -13.97
CA ILE A 72 -0.68 4.48 -14.81
C ILE A 72 0.47 3.65 -14.23
N ALA A 73 0.54 3.48 -12.90
CA ALA A 73 1.55 2.67 -12.24
C ALA A 73 1.28 1.16 -12.28
N GLN A 74 0.06 0.72 -12.62
CA GLN A 74 -0.31 -0.71 -12.67
C GLN A 74 0.60 -1.60 -13.53
N PRO A 75 1.13 -1.17 -14.70
CA PRO A 75 2.05 -2.00 -15.48
C PRO A 75 3.37 -2.34 -14.77
N LEU A 76 3.75 -1.56 -13.75
CA LEU A 76 4.93 -1.83 -12.90
C LEU A 76 4.59 -2.67 -11.66
N ALA A 77 3.31 -2.90 -11.41
CA ALA A 77 2.82 -3.53 -10.21
C ALA A 77 3.06 -5.04 -10.24
N ARG A 78 3.57 -5.57 -9.13
CA ARG A 78 3.70 -7.00 -8.86
C ARG A 78 2.36 -7.52 -8.35
N HIS A 79 1.97 -8.70 -8.83
CA HIS A 79 0.72 -9.37 -8.44
C HIS A 79 0.96 -10.64 -7.62
N ASP A 80 2.22 -11.07 -7.50
CA ASP A 80 2.71 -12.16 -6.67
C ASP A 80 2.99 -11.70 -5.21
N THR A 81 2.25 -10.70 -4.72
CA THR A 81 2.54 -10.03 -3.43
C THR A 81 2.51 -10.98 -2.23
N ARG A 82 1.73 -12.06 -2.31
CA ARG A 82 1.56 -13.07 -1.25
C ARG A 82 2.57 -14.21 -1.30
N GLU A 83 3.45 -14.23 -2.30
CA GLU A 83 4.46 -15.27 -2.45
C GLU A 83 5.72 -14.92 -1.66
N SER A 84 6.19 -15.86 -0.83
CA SER A 84 7.42 -15.69 -0.05
C SER A 84 8.70 -16.00 -0.84
N ARG A 85 8.61 -16.79 -1.92
CA ARG A 85 9.78 -17.21 -2.72
C ARG A 85 10.74 -16.07 -3.12
N PRO A 86 10.29 -14.85 -3.46
CA PRO A 86 11.19 -13.81 -3.94
C PRO A 86 12.20 -13.35 -2.89
N PHE A 87 11.89 -13.50 -1.59
CA PHE A 87 12.82 -13.17 -0.51
C PHE A 87 13.96 -14.17 -0.37
N ALA A 88 13.77 -15.41 -0.86
CA ALA A 88 14.74 -16.49 -0.80
C ALA A 88 15.68 -16.56 -2.02
N ASP A 89 15.54 -15.64 -2.98
CA ASP A 89 16.35 -15.63 -4.20
C ASP A 89 17.80 -15.21 -3.91
N PRO A 90 18.82 -16.07 -4.07
CA PRO A 90 20.20 -15.73 -3.74
C PRO A 90 20.75 -14.54 -4.53
N ARG A 91 20.18 -14.25 -5.71
CA ARG A 91 20.62 -13.14 -6.59
C ARG A 91 20.43 -11.76 -5.94
N ILE A 92 19.56 -11.64 -4.95
CA ILE A 92 19.26 -10.36 -4.30
C ILE A 92 19.97 -10.17 -2.95
N PHE A 93 20.58 -11.21 -2.38
CA PHE A 93 21.13 -11.16 -1.02
C PHE A 93 22.20 -10.07 -0.87
N GLY A 94 23.02 -9.85 -1.90
CA GLY A 94 24.04 -8.80 -1.90
C GLY A 94 23.48 -7.38 -1.72
N HIS A 95 22.23 -7.12 -2.13
CA HIS A 95 21.61 -5.79 -1.97
C HIS A 95 21.21 -5.48 -0.52
N TYR A 96 21.11 -6.50 0.32
CA TYR A 96 20.71 -6.40 1.72
C TYR A 96 21.82 -6.87 2.66
N ALA A 97 23.03 -7.07 2.15
CA ALA A 97 24.17 -7.50 2.95
C ALA A 97 24.59 -6.43 3.99
N PRO A 98 25.23 -6.83 5.10
CA PRO A 98 25.50 -8.22 5.49
C PRO A 98 24.30 -8.90 6.17
N HIS A 99 23.33 -8.13 6.65
CA HIS A 99 22.31 -8.60 7.59
C HIS A 99 21.00 -9.08 6.96
N GLY A 100 20.89 -9.02 5.63
CA GLY A 100 19.63 -9.29 4.91
C GLY A 100 19.08 -10.69 5.11
N ARG A 101 19.91 -11.69 5.41
CA ARG A 101 19.48 -13.07 5.71
C ARG A 101 19.52 -13.42 7.20
N THR A 102 19.96 -12.48 8.05
CA THR A 102 19.88 -12.64 9.50
C THR A 102 18.41 -12.57 9.92
N ALA A 103 17.93 -13.60 10.62
CA ALA A 103 16.60 -13.57 11.22
C ALA A 103 16.68 -12.80 12.54
N TYR A 104 15.81 -11.79 12.69
CA TYR A 104 15.63 -11.04 13.93
C TYR A 104 14.28 -11.36 14.59
N LEU A 105 13.39 -12.02 13.86
CA LEU A 105 12.11 -12.47 14.36
C LEU A 105 12.27 -13.82 15.06
N GLU A 106 11.65 -13.95 16.23
CA GLU A 106 11.48 -15.24 16.90
C GLU A 106 10.44 -16.12 16.16
N ASP A 107 10.23 -17.35 16.63
CA ASP A 107 9.24 -18.24 16.03
C ASP A 107 7.80 -17.77 16.33
N VAL A 108 7.22 -16.98 15.43
CA VAL A 108 5.81 -16.55 15.51
C VAL A 108 4.87 -17.64 14.99
N PRO A 109 3.64 -17.80 15.53
CA PRO A 109 2.69 -18.78 14.99
C PRO A 109 2.21 -18.41 13.57
N ALA A 110 1.61 -19.36 12.85
CA ALA A 110 0.86 -19.04 11.65
C ALA A 110 -0.36 -18.16 11.99
N ARG A 111 -0.65 -17.14 11.18
CA ARG A 111 -1.78 -16.24 11.41
C ARG A 111 -3.09 -17.01 11.32
N ARG A 112 -4.01 -16.79 12.27
CA ARG A 112 -5.28 -17.53 12.31
C ARG A 112 -6.25 -17.08 11.21
N GLY A 113 -6.90 -18.02 10.54
CA GLY A 113 -7.96 -17.74 9.57
C GLY A 113 -7.48 -17.09 8.27
N GLU A 114 -8.42 -16.58 7.48
CA GLU A 114 -8.14 -16.02 6.16
C GLU A 114 -7.40 -14.67 6.21
N ARG A 115 -6.61 -14.41 5.16
CA ARG A 115 -5.99 -13.10 4.93
C ARG A 115 -7.06 -12.03 4.72
N PRO A 116 -6.80 -10.77 5.11
CA PRO A 116 -7.72 -9.70 4.81
C PRO A 116 -7.82 -9.44 3.31
N GLU A 117 -8.92 -8.80 2.92
CA GLU A 117 -9.11 -8.29 1.57
C GLU A 117 -8.26 -7.04 1.38
N VAL A 118 -7.27 -7.11 0.49
CA VAL A 118 -6.44 -5.98 0.07
C VAL A 118 -6.67 -5.76 -1.42
N PRO A 119 -7.42 -4.72 -1.82
CA PRO A 119 -7.72 -4.47 -3.22
C PRO A 119 -6.45 -4.11 -3.99
N THR A 120 -6.36 -4.54 -5.25
CA THR A 120 -5.19 -4.34 -6.12
C THR A 120 -5.13 -2.91 -6.69
N TYR A 121 -5.02 -1.91 -5.82
CA TYR A 121 -4.56 -0.57 -6.16
C TYR A 121 -3.08 -0.45 -5.81
N VAL A 122 -2.29 0.21 -6.67
CA VAL A 122 -0.85 0.34 -6.44
C VAL A 122 -0.56 1.16 -5.19
N ALA A 123 -1.31 2.25 -4.99
CA ALA A 123 -1.30 3.07 -3.80
C ALA A 123 -2.62 3.87 -3.70
N PRO A 124 -3.10 4.22 -2.49
CA PRO A 124 -2.62 3.69 -1.21
C PRO A 124 -2.92 2.19 -1.07
N GLN A 125 -2.09 1.45 -0.33
CA GLN A 125 -2.38 0.04 0.00
C GLN A 125 -3.12 -0.02 1.34
N ARG A 126 -4.31 -0.61 1.34
CA ARG A 126 -5.18 -0.75 2.53
C ARG A 126 -5.87 -2.10 2.53
N GLN A 127 -6.15 -2.61 3.72
CA GLN A 127 -7.10 -3.71 3.88
C GLN A 127 -8.52 -3.16 4.03
N MET A 128 -9.51 -3.90 3.55
CA MET A 128 -10.94 -3.52 3.60
C MET A 128 -11.70 -4.17 4.75
N ASN A 129 -11.10 -5.17 5.40
CA ASN A 129 -11.67 -5.89 6.53
C ASN A 129 -10.56 -6.22 7.54
N HIS A 130 -10.94 -6.84 8.67
CA HIS A 130 -10.02 -7.20 9.76
C HIS A 130 -9.25 -6.01 10.35
N HIS A 131 -9.88 -4.82 10.40
CA HIS A 131 -9.24 -3.61 10.91
C HIS A 131 -8.97 -3.70 12.41
N SER A 132 -7.94 -2.96 12.84
CA SER A 132 -7.76 -2.67 14.25
C SER A 132 -8.78 -1.64 14.73
N ASP A 133 -9.16 -1.75 16.00
CA ASP A 133 -9.86 -0.69 16.70
C ASP A 133 -8.91 0.47 17.03
N ALA A 134 -9.49 1.60 17.43
CA ALA A 134 -8.74 2.81 17.75
C ALA A 134 -7.73 2.59 18.89
N SER A 135 -8.10 1.83 19.94
CA SER A 135 -7.18 1.58 21.06
C SER A 135 -5.93 0.83 20.64
N ARG A 136 -6.04 -0.16 19.76
CA ARG A 136 -4.89 -0.91 19.24
C ARG A 136 -4.07 -0.08 18.25
N ILE A 137 -4.70 0.72 17.39
CA ILE A 137 -3.98 1.66 16.53
C ILE A 137 -3.15 2.65 17.37
N GLU A 138 -3.73 3.18 18.45
CA GLU A 138 -3.00 4.07 19.37
C GLU A 138 -1.93 3.33 20.17
N ALA A 139 -2.11 2.04 20.49
CA ALA A 139 -1.04 1.22 21.06
C ALA A 139 0.13 1.06 20.10
N MET A 140 -0.14 0.71 18.84
CA MET A 140 0.88 0.60 17.81
C MET A 140 1.66 1.91 17.62
N LYS A 141 0.97 3.05 17.57
CA LYS A 141 1.64 4.38 17.49
C LYS A 141 2.50 4.67 18.71
N ARG A 142 2.04 4.28 19.92
CA ARG A 142 2.84 4.40 21.14
C ARG A 142 4.09 3.52 21.08
N ASP A 143 4.02 2.32 20.51
CA ASP A 143 5.17 1.43 20.35
C ASP A 143 6.21 2.00 19.38
N LEU A 144 5.77 2.63 18.29
CA LEU A 144 6.66 3.40 17.40
C LEU A 144 7.37 4.53 18.19
N ALA A 145 6.60 5.37 18.90
CA ALA A 145 7.18 6.46 19.68
C ALA A 145 8.11 5.97 20.81
N GLY A 146 7.74 4.88 21.49
CA GLY A 146 8.52 4.25 22.54
C GLY A 146 9.85 3.69 22.06
N SER A 147 9.89 3.17 20.83
CA SER A 147 11.13 2.67 20.21
C SER A 147 12.16 3.79 20.01
N VAL A 148 11.72 4.99 19.62
CA VAL A 148 12.61 6.16 19.51
C VAL A 148 13.17 6.57 20.86
N ALA A 149 12.36 6.53 21.93
CA ALA A 149 12.82 6.88 23.27
C ALA A 149 13.94 5.95 23.78
N GLN A 150 13.97 4.69 23.31
CA GLN A 150 15.00 3.72 23.68
C GLN A 150 16.30 3.87 22.88
N GLN A 151 16.24 4.38 21.65
CA GLN A 151 17.37 4.42 20.70
C GLN A 151 17.43 5.77 19.96
N ALA A 152 17.31 6.87 20.70
CA ALA A 152 17.15 8.22 20.13
C ALA A 152 18.33 8.69 19.26
N GLU A 153 19.49 8.07 19.38
CA GLU A 153 20.66 8.37 18.51
C GLU A 153 20.47 7.83 17.09
N VAL A 154 19.83 6.66 16.93
CA VAL A 154 19.73 5.93 15.66
C VAL A 154 18.32 5.86 15.09
N LEU A 155 17.30 6.25 15.86
CA LEU A 155 15.90 6.29 15.42
C LEU A 155 15.31 7.69 15.57
N THR A 156 14.38 8.03 14.69
CA THR A 156 13.56 9.24 14.82
C THR A 156 12.13 9.00 14.34
N LEU A 157 11.18 9.77 14.87
CA LEU A 157 9.78 9.75 14.47
C LEU A 157 9.49 11.03 13.68
N ALA A 158 9.07 10.88 12.43
CA ALA A 158 8.78 12.02 11.55
C ALA A 158 7.59 11.71 10.63
N PRO A 159 6.96 12.74 10.02
CA PRO A 159 5.88 12.53 9.06
C PRO A 159 6.31 11.60 7.92
N SER A 160 5.46 10.63 7.57
CA SER A 160 5.71 9.67 6.50
C SER A 160 5.76 10.35 5.14
N GLN A 161 6.78 10.02 4.35
CA GLN A 161 6.87 10.40 2.94
C GLN A 161 6.03 9.45 2.06
N LEU A 162 5.94 8.16 2.43
CA LEU A 162 5.26 7.15 1.63
C LEU A 162 3.73 7.17 1.81
N GLU A 163 3.27 7.42 3.03
CA GLU A 163 1.86 7.44 3.43
C GLU A 163 1.31 8.87 3.56
N GLY A 164 2.20 9.87 3.59
CA GLY A 164 1.86 11.28 3.58
C GLY A 164 1.95 11.93 4.96
N PRO A 165 1.99 13.28 5.01
CA PRO A 165 2.47 14.03 6.17
C PRO A 165 1.55 13.99 7.40
N LYS A 166 0.38 13.38 7.30
CA LYS A 166 -0.57 13.20 8.40
C LYS A 166 -0.27 11.96 9.25
N HIS A 167 0.55 11.05 8.72
CA HIS A 167 0.91 9.81 9.37
C HIS A 167 2.35 9.88 9.85
N GLN A 168 2.63 9.34 11.02
CA GLN A 168 4.00 9.25 11.52
C GLN A 168 4.63 7.93 11.09
N ALA A 169 5.92 7.99 10.80
CA ALA A 169 6.74 6.85 10.47
C ALA A 169 8.01 6.86 11.34
N LEU A 170 8.58 5.68 11.54
CA LEU A 170 9.93 5.50 12.03
C LEU A 170 10.92 5.66 10.89
N TRP A 171 11.98 6.38 11.21
CA TRP A 171 13.09 6.68 10.34
C TRP A 171 14.39 6.31 11.02
N LEU A 172 15.41 5.98 10.23
CA LEU A 172 16.79 6.04 10.70
C LEU A 172 17.16 7.49 11.04
N GLY A 173 17.69 7.67 12.25
CA GLY A 173 18.23 8.93 12.74
C GLY A 173 19.45 9.39 11.94
N GLU A 174 19.82 10.65 12.09
CA GLU A 174 20.91 11.25 11.30
C GLU A 174 22.29 10.64 11.58
N ALA A 175 22.49 10.11 12.79
CA ALA A 175 23.75 9.45 13.17
C ALA A 175 23.88 8.04 12.59
N ALA A 176 22.79 7.42 12.12
CA ALA A 176 22.82 6.09 11.54
C ALA A 176 23.15 6.15 10.03
N GLU A 177 24.11 5.33 9.60
CA GLU A 177 24.37 5.15 8.17
C GLU A 177 23.14 4.50 7.51
N LYS A 178 22.59 5.16 6.50
CA LYS A 178 21.41 4.65 5.77
C LYS A 178 21.85 3.59 4.76
N PRO A 179 21.40 2.33 4.91
CA PRO A 179 21.72 1.30 3.94
C PRO A 179 21.25 1.66 2.54
N ALA A 180 21.97 1.19 1.51
CA ALA A 180 21.69 1.54 0.12
C ALA A 180 20.25 1.19 -0.32
N TYR A 181 19.67 0.13 0.24
CA TYR A 181 18.29 -0.27 -0.04
C TYR A 181 17.26 0.76 0.47
N LEU A 182 17.52 1.46 1.58
CA LEU A 182 16.67 2.55 2.09
C LEU A 182 16.97 3.88 1.42
N ALA A 183 18.26 4.23 1.31
CA ALA A 183 18.70 5.57 0.93
C ALA A 183 18.12 6.03 -0.42
N LYS A 184 17.99 5.10 -1.38
CA LYS A 184 17.49 5.39 -2.73
C LYS A 184 15.97 5.45 -2.85
N SER A 185 15.25 4.70 -2.02
CA SER A 185 13.83 4.43 -2.21
C SER A 185 12.96 5.12 -1.16
N THR A 186 13.19 4.83 0.12
CA THR A 186 12.39 5.34 1.26
C THR A 186 13.10 6.45 2.05
N ARG A 187 14.35 6.77 1.68
CA ARG A 187 15.20 7.81 2.30
C ARG A 187 15.48 7.63 3.80
N GLY A 188 15.26 6.41 4.30
CA GLY A 188 15.43 6.05 5.70
C GLY A 188 14.12 5.79 6.45
N GLU A 189 12.95 6.03 5.84
CA GLU A 189 11.67 5.58 6.36
C GLU A 189 11.59 4.05 6.28
N PHE A 190 11.22 3.38 7.37
CA PHE A 190 11.18 1.91 7.37
C PHE A 190 9.98 1.31 8.09
N ALA A 191 9.20 2.08 8.84
CA ALA A 191 7.99 1.57 9.45
C ALA A 191 6.91 2.65 9.65
N HIS A 192 5.65 2.36 9.33
CA HIS A 192 4.52 3.23 9.66
C HIS A 192 3.22 2.44 9.79
N VAL A 193 2.24 3.04 10.49
CA VAL A 193 0.92 2.44 10.77
C VAL A 193 -0.17 3.19 10.00
N HIS A 194 -1.06 2.46 9.35
CA HIS A 194 -2.20 2.99 8.61
C HIS A 194 -3.43 3.23 9.51
N PRO A 195 -4.41 4.03 9.05
CA PRO A 195 -5.67 4.25 9.78
C PRO A 195 -6.51 2.98 10.03
N ASP A 196 -6.32 1.93 9.23
CA ASP A 196 -7.01 0.63 9.41
C ASP A 196 -6.26 -0.34 10.36
N GLY A 197 -5.08 0.06 10.85
CA GLY A 197 -4.23 -0.74 11.71
C GLY A 197 -3.24 -1.65 10.99
N SER A 198 -3.29 -1.78 9.66
CA SER A 198 -2.18 -2.38 8.92
C SER A 198 -0.94 -1.51 9.00
N SER A 199 0.21 -2.04 8.60
CA SER A 199 1.48 -1.32 8.66
C SER A 199 2.32 -1.64 7.45
N HIS A 200 3.19 -0.71 7.08
CA HIS A 200 4.35 -1.04 6.27
C HIS A 200 5.58 -1.14 7.14
N LEU A 201 6.38 -2.19 6.94
CA LEU A 201 7.66 -2.41 7.62
C LEU A 201 8.73 -2.84 6.60
N ILE A 202 9.99 -2.56 6.89
CA ILE A 202 11.14 -3.13 6.18
C ILE A 202 11.80 -4.16 7.07
N LEU A 203 11.53 -5.44 6.79
CA LEU A 203 12.09 -6.57 7.54
C LEU A 203 13.37 -7.07 6.89
N SER A 204 14.15 -7.92 7.58
CA SER A 204 15.17 -8.72 6.88
C SER A 204 14.49 -9.60 5.82
N LEU A 205 15.23 -10.11 4.82
CA LEU A 205 14.66 -11.04 3.84
C LEU A 205 14.17 -12.33 4.50
N ALA A 206 14.87 -12.81 5.54
CA ALA A 206 14.47 -14.01 6.28
C ALA A 206 13.16 -13.79 7.06
N ASP A 207 13.01 -12.62 7.68
CA ASP A 207 11.82 -12.27 8.45
C ASP A 207 10.64 -11.94 7.52
N ALA A 208 10.87 -11.26 6.39
CA ALA A 208 9.85 -10.99 5.37
C ALA A 208 9.33 -12.30 4.73
N GLU A 209 10.24 -13.26 4.47
CA GLU A 209 9.90 -14.60 4.02
C GLU A 209 8.99 -15.30 5.02
N THR A 210 9.38 -15.30 6.30
CA THR A 210 8.62 -15.92 7.40
C THR A 210 7.25 -15.27 7.58
N ALA A 211 7.19 -13.93 7.67
CA ALA A 211 5.95 -13.17 7.82
C ALA A 211 4.97 -13.46 6.67
N THR A 212 5.48 -13.51 5.44
CA THR A 212 4.67 -13.80 4.25
C THR A 212 4.21 -15.25 4.23
N ALA A 213 5.10 -16.21 4.50
CA ALA A 213 4.76 -17.64 4.51
C ALA A 213 3.74 -17.99 5.59
N LYS A 214 3.84 -17.37 6.77
CA LYS A 214 2.94 -17.58 7.91
C LYS A 214 1.63 -16.78 7.85
N GLY A 215 1.38 -16.04 6.75
CA GLY A 215 0.09 -15.36 6.54
C GLY A 215 -0.06 -13.99 7.22
N TRP A 216 1.03 -13.42 7.75
CA TRP A 216 1.02 -12.13 8.44
C TRP A 216 1.19 -10.92 7.52
N ALA A 217 1.84 -11.13 6.38
CA ALA A 217 2.20 -10.04 5.49
C ALA A 217 2.08 -10.41 4.00
N GLU A 218 2.05 -9.39 3.16
CA GLU A 218 2.27 -9.46 1.72
C GLU A 218 3.16 -8.29 1.27
N ARG A 219 3.80 -8.38 0.11
CA ARG A 219 4.62 -7.27 -0.40
C ARG A 219 3.76 -6.10 -0.86
N HIS A 220 4.33 -4.90 -0.82
CA HIS A 220 3.79 -3.79 -1.62
C HIS A 220 3.95 -4.11 -3.12
N MET A 221 2.99 -3.71 -3.95
CA MET A 221 3.01 -4.03 -5.38
C MET A 221 4.21 -3.42 -6.12
N LEU A 222 4.84 -2.38 -5.57
CA LEU A 222 6.06 -1.76 -6.13
C LEU A 222 7.37 -2.27 -5.49
N SER A 223 7.31 -3.21 -4.56
CA SER A 223 8.50 -3.80 -3.91
C SER A 223 9.33 -4.62 -4.90
N GLY A 224 10.64 -4.33 -4.95
CA GLY A 224 11.57 -4.89 -5.94
C GLY A 224 11.53 -4.18 -7.30
N VAL A 225 10.84 -3.03 -7.42
CA VAL A 225 10.82 -2.18 -8.61
C VAL A 225 11.18 -0.74 -8.24
N LEU A 226 10.33 -0.09 -7.44
CA LEU A 226 10.55 1.28 -6.94
C LEU A 226 10.78 1.34 -5.42
N LEU A 227 10.38 0.29 -4.71
CA LEU A 227 10.56 0.13 -3.27
C LEU A 227 11.47 -1.06 -2.97
N PRO A 228 12.06 -1.15 -1.76
CA PRO A 228 12.81 -2.32 -1.33
C PRO A 228 11.95 -3.58 -1.45
N LEU A 229 12.55 -4.70 -1.82
CA LEU A 229 11.82 -5.97 -1.99
C LEU A 229 11.13 -6.39 -0.69
N ASN A 230 11.84 -6.20 0.42
CA ASN A 230 11.45 -6.46 1.81
C ASN A 230 10.57 -5.37 2.45
N TYR A 231 10.12 -4.39 1.67
CA TYR A 231 9.06 -3.47 2.11
C TYR A 231 7.73 -4.22 2.04
N VAL A 232 7.25 -4.66 3.20
CA VAL A 232 6.07 -5.52 3.36
C VAL A 232 4.90 -4.75 3.96
N PHE A 233 3.70 -5.14 3.58
CA PHE A 233 2.43 -4.77 4.17
C PHE A 233 2.04 -5.83 5.19
N VAL A 234 2.17 -5.49 6.48
CA VAL A 234 1.77 -6.33 7.60
C VAL A 234 0.31 -6.05 7.92
N TYR A 235 -0.49 -7.12 8.00
CA TYR A 235 -1.92 -7.00 8.27
C TYR A 235 -2.20 -6.49 9.68
N ALA A 236 -3.31 -5.77 9.82
CA ALA A 236 -3.73 -5.21 11.10
C ALA A 236 -3.93 -6.33 12.14
N PRO A 237 -3.42 -6.16 13.37
CA PRO A 237 -3.77 -7.06 14.47
C PRO A 237 -5.28 -7.01 14.71
N ARG A 238 -5.89 -8.14 15.09
CA ARG A 238 -7.34 -8.21 15.38
C ARG A 238 -7.64 -8.24 16.87
N ASP A 239 -6.70 -8.74 17.65
CA ASP A 239 -6.76 -8.94 19.10
C ASP A 239 -5.38 -8.69 19.71
N GLU A 240 -5.27 -8.88 21.03
CA GLU A 240 -4.05 -8.67 21.80
C GLU A 240 -2.93 -9.66 21.39
N ASP A 241 -3.26 -10.93 21.12
CA ASP A 241 -2.30 -11.93 20.65
C ASP A 241 -1.65 -11.50 19.32
N GLU A 242 -2.45 -10.99 18.38
CA GLU A 242 -1.91 -10.48 17.11
C GLU A 242 -1.12 -9.19 17.29
N LEU A 243 -1.46 -8.35 18.27
CA LEU A 243 -0.72 -7.13 18.58
C LEU A 243 0.69 -7.47 19.10
N GLU A 244 0.83 -8.49 19.96
CA GLU A 244 2.13 -8.97 20.42
C GLU A 244 3.00 -9.47 19.26
N VAL A 245 2.41 -10.19 18.29
CA VAL A 245 3.13 -10.61 17.09
C VAL A 245 3.54 -9.40 16.22
N TRP A 246 2.67 -8.40 16.10
CA TRP A 246 3.01 -7.16 15.40
C TRP A 246 4.18 -6.41 16.08
N GLN A 247 4.21 -6.38 17.42
CA GLN A 247 5.33 -5.79 18.17
C GLN A 247 6.65 -6.53 17.93
N GLN A 248 6.61 -7.86 17.78
CA GLN A 248 7.79 -8.64 17.38
C GLN A 248 8.26 -8.29 15.97
N PHE A 249 7.35 -8.09 15.01
CA PHE A 249 7.73 -7.61 13.67
C PHE A 249 8.34 -6.20 13.71
N LEU A 250 7.79 -5.30 14.54
CA LEU A 250 8.36 -3.96 14.73
C LEU A 250 9.78 -4.04 15.30
N ALA A 251 9.99 -4.85 16.35
CA ALA A 251 11.30 -5.04 16.95
C ALA A 251 12.32 -5.63 15.96
N ALA A 252 11.93 -6.67 15.20
CA ALA A 252 12.77 -7.26 14.16
C ALA A 252 13.11 -6.26 13.04
N SER A 253 12.13 -5.45 12.62
CA SER A 253 12.33 -4.34 11.67
C SER A 253 13.38 -3.35 12.19
N ILE A 254 13.25 -2.90 13.44
CA ILE A 254 14.20 -1.98 14.06
C ILE A 254 15.60 -2.61 14.08
N SER A 255 15.74 -3.82 14.62
CA SER A 255 17.05 -4.51 14.71
C SER A 255 17.72 -4.68 13.35
N PHE A 256 16.96 -5.05 12.31
CA PHE A 256 17.52 -5.17 10.97
C PHE A 256 18.01 -3.84 10.39
N ASN A 257 17.22 -2.78 10.51
CA ASN A 257 17.54 -1.49 9.90
C ASN A 257 18.62 -0.71 10.69
N THR A 258 18.82 -1.01 11.98
CA THR A 258 19.87 -0.39 12.80
C THR A 258 21.12 -1.26 12.97
N ALA A 259 21.15 -2.48 12.42
CA ALA A 259 22.31 -3.37 12.52
C ALA A 259 23.55 -2.76 11.83
N SER A 260 24.59 -2.45 12.60
CA SER A 260 25.84 -1.89 12.10
C SER A 260 26.61 -2.87 11.20
N SER A 261 27.32 -2.34 10.20
CA SER A 261 28.17 -3.12 9.28
C SER A 261 29.53 -3.52 9.88
N GLU A 262 29.92 -2.95 11.03
CA GLU A 262 31.28 -3.11 11.61
C GLU A 262 31.63 -4.53 12.09
N ALA A 263 30.65 -5.41 12.32
CA ALA A 263 30.91 -6.79 12.75
C ALA A 263 31.52 -7.70 11.66
N ALA A 264 31.56 -7.26 10.39
CA ALA A 264 32.07 -8.07 9.29
C ALA A 264 33.60 -8.02 9.11
N CYS A 265 34.31 -7.07 9.74
CA CYS A 265 35.75 -6.91 9.56
C CYS A 265 36.62 -7.66 10.59
N SER A 266 36.03 -8.22 11.65
CA SER A 266 36.78 -8.92 12.72
C SER A 266 37.00 -10.43 12.48
N HIS A 267 36.47 -10.99 11.39
CA HIS A 267 36.65 -12.40 11.03
C HIS A 267 37.45 -12.63 9.73
N ALA A 268 38.11 -11.59 9.22
CA ALA A 268 39.00 -11.68 8.06
C ALA A 268 40.45 -11.30 8.43
N SER A 269 40.95 -11.82 9.55
CA SER A 269 42.36 -11.73 9.97
C SER A 269 42.86 -13.09 10.41
#